data_AF-A0A7W0XA17-F1
#
_entry.id   AF-A0A7W0XA17-F1
#
_cell.length_a   1.000
_cell.length_b   1.000
_cell.length_c   1.000
_cell.angle_alpha   90.00
_cell.angle_beta   90.00
_cell.angle_gamma   90.00
#
_symmetry.space_group_name_H-M   'P 1'
#
loop_
_entity.id
_entity.type
_entity.pdbx_description
1 polymer ?
#
loop_
_entity_poly.entity_id
_entity_poly.type
_entity_poly.pdbx_seq_one_letter_code
_entity_poly.pdbx_strand_id
1 'polypeptide(L)'
;MLADLDLLLISVFCTADDLLPPGPGNARRSLTDAEVVTLCVAQSIMGIPSDERFVKTAARRLGHLFPALTSRSGFHKRLDRLADTIEALMATCASQSPGWQDDVLLVDSTPVECARR
;
A
#
# COMPACT_ATOMS: atom_id res chain seq x y z
N MET A 1 6.10 -13.82 -11.61
CA MET A 1 6.75 -12.56 -11.21
C MET A 1 6.37 -12.23 -9.78
N LEU A 2 7.22 -12.60 -8.80
CA LEU A 2 7.14 -12.09 -7.42
C LEU A 2 8.12 -10.91 -7.22
N ALA A 3 9.20 -10.89 -8.00
CA ALA A 3 10.24 -9.87 -7.94
C ALA A 3 9.74 -8.44 -8.23
N ASP A 4 8.79 -8.26 -9.16
CA ASP A 4 8.32 -6.91 -9.50
C ASP A 4 7.42 -6.31 -8.42
N LEU A 5 6.61 -7.15 -7.75
CA LEU A 5 5.81 -6.70 -6.61
C LEU A 5 6.72 -6.38 -5.42
N ASP A 6 7.68 -7.26 -5.10
CA ASP A 6 8.60 -7.02 -3.99
C ASP A 6 9.43 -5.75 -4.22
N LEU A 7 9.94 -5.55 -5.44
CA LEU A 7 10.68 -4.34 -5.81
C LEU A 7 9.82 -3.08 -5.66
N LEU A 8 8.57 -3.13 -6.13
CA LEU A 8 7.64 -2.02 -5.99
C LEU A 8 7.37 -1.71 -4.51
N LEU A 9 7.09 -2.72 -3.69
CA LEU A 9 6.82 -2.53 -2.26
C LEU A 9 8.06 -2.00 -1.52
N ILE A 10 9.26 -2.44 -1.89
CA ILE A 10 10.51 -1.88 -1.35
C ILE A 10 10.62 -0.40 -1.72
N SER A 11 10.35 -0.02 -2.98
CA SER A 11 10.45 1.38 -3.40
C SER A 11 9.44 2.28 -2.67
N VAL A 12 8.22 1.79 -2.47
CA VAL A 12 7.18 2.48 -1.69
C VAL A 12 7.59 2.59 -0.23
N PHE A 13 8.14 1.52 0.35
CA PHE A 13 8.62 1.53 1.73
C PHE A 13 9.70 2.58 1.93
N CYS A 14 10.74 2.59 1.09
CA CYS A 14 11.81 3.59 1.18
C CYS A 14 11.27 5.02 1.03
N THR A 15 10.38 5.24 0.06
CA THR A 15 9.77 6.56 -0.15
C THR A 15 8.94 7.00 1.05
N ALA A 16 8.16 6.10 1.65
CA ALA A 16 7.38 6.40 2.84
C ALA A 16 8.29 6.61 4.07
N ASP A 17 9.35 5.83 4.24
CA ASP A 17 10.29 5.98 5.35
C ASP A 17 11.04 7.33 5.29
N ASP A 18 11.38 7.80 4.08
CA ASP A 18 12.04 9.10 3.87
C ASP A 18 11.10 10.30 4.09
N LEU A 19 9.81 10.15 3.73
CA LEU A 19 8.84 11.25 3.79
C LEU A 19 8.09 11.35 5.12
N LEU A 20 7.92 10.23 5.83
CA LEU A 20 7.13 10.21 7.06
C LEU A 20 7.98 10.62 8.27
N PRO A 21 7.50 11.58 9.08
CA PRO A 21 8.20 11.91 10.31
C PRO A 21 8.20 10.69 11.23
N PRO A 22 9.28 10.49 12.02
CA PRO A 22 9.32 9.40 12.99
C PRO A 22 8.16 9.56 13.98
N GLY A 23 7.27 8.58 13.99
CA GLY A 23 6.16 8.55 14.95
C GLY A 23 6.65 8.38 16.39
N PRO A 24 5.84 8.74 17.40
CA PRO A 24 6.20 8.54 18.81
C PRO A 24 6.53 7.07 19.07
N GLY A 25 7.71 6.84 19.65
CA GLY A 25 8.21 5.50 19.98
C GLY A 25 7.21 4.77 20.88
N ASN A 26 6.79 3.57 20.46
CA ASN A 26 5.90 2.72 21.23
C ASN A 26 6.42 1.29 21.14
N ALA A 27 6.98 0.76 22.23
CA ALA A 27 7.56 -0.59 22.25
C ALA A 27 6.55 -1.73 21.96
N ARG A 28 5.23 -1.46 22.04
CA ARG A 28 4.18 -2.42 21.66
C ARG A 28 3.83 -2.36 20.17
N ARG A 29 4.41 -1.44 19.41
CA ARG A 29 4.19 -1.24 17.98
C ARG A 29 4.93 -2.33 17.21
N SER A 30 4.19 -3.20 16.54
CA SER A 30 4.79 -4.21 15.67
C SER A 30 5.06 -3.73 14.24
N LEU A 31 4.34 -2.71 13.75
CA LEU A 31 4.54 -2.14 12.41
C LEU A 31 4.84 -0.64 12.46
N THR A 32 5.77 -0.10 11.68
CA THR A 32 6.04 1.34 11.51
C THR A 32 4.91 2.03 10.72
N ASP A 33 4.94 3.36 10.58
CA ASP A 33 3.98 4.05 9.70
C ASP A 33 4.26 3.73 8.22
N ALA A 34 5.54 3.69 7.81
CA ALA A 34 5.96 3.30 6.47
C ALA A 34 5.52 1.87 6.09
N GLU A 35 5.64 0.90 7.02
CA GLU A 35 5.16 -0.46 6.79
C GLU A 35 3.64 -0.51 6.59
N VAL A 36 2.88 0.28 7.36
CA VAL A 36 1.41 0.33 7.22
C VAL A 36 1.01 0.91 5.87
N VAL A 37 1.66 2.00 5.42
CA VAL A 37 1.40 2.58 4.10
C VAL A 37 1.75 1.59 2.99
N THR A 38 2.90 0.93 3.09
CA THR A 38 3.33 -0.05 2.10
C THR A 38 2.36 -1.24 2.01
N LEU A 39 1.85 -1.71 3.14
CA LEU A 39 0.83 -2.74 3.20
C LEU A 39 -0.51 -2.29 2.61
N CYS A 40 -0.88 -1.02 2.76
CA CYS A 40 -2.05 -0.45 2.09
C CYS A 40 -1.91 -0.51 0.56
N VAL A 41 -0.75 -0.10 0.03
CA VAL A 41 -0.46 -0.17 -1.41
C VAL A 41 -0.47 -1.62 -1.89
N ALA A 42 0.13 -2.54 -1.12
CA ALA A 42 0.07 -3.97 -1.41
C ALA A 42 -1.38 -4.48 -1.47
N GLN A 43 -2.24 -4.08 -0.53
CA GLN A 43 -3.65 -4.46 -0.50
C GLN A 43 -4.40 -4.01 -1.76
N SER A 44 -4.17 -2.78 -2.19
CA SER A 44 -4.74 -2.19 -3.40
C SER A 44 -4.28 -2.93 -4.66
N ILE A 45 -2.97 -3.16 -4.82
CA ILE A 45 -2.41 -3.87 -5.98
C ILE A 45 -2.89 -5.32 -6.03
N MET A 46 -3.02 -5.98 -4.87
CA MET A 46 -3.52 -7.35 -4.78
C MET A 46 -5.04 -7.44 -5.01
N GLY A 47 -5.76 -6.31 -5.05
CA GLY A 47 -7.21 -6.26 -5.25
C GLY A 47 -7.99 -6.92 -4.12
N ILE A 48 -7.50 -6.85 -2.87
CA ILE A 48 -8.13 -7.51 -1.71
C ILE A 48 -8.82 -6.45 -0.84
N PRO A 49 -10.11 -6.15 -1.04
CA PRO A 49 -10.79 -5.09 -0.28
C PRO A 49 -11.06 -5.46 1.18
N SER A 50 -10.94 -6.75 1.55
CA SER A 50 -11.15 -7.21 2.92
C SER A 50 -9.83 -7.27 3.68
N ASP A 51 -9.67 -6.43 4.70
CA ASP A 51 -8.47 -6.39 5.53
C ASP A 51 -8.15 -7.74 6.18
N GLU A 52 -9.17 -8.49 6.59
CA GLU A 52 -8.98 -9.82 7.17
C GLU A 52 -8.36 -10.78 6.17
N ARG A 53 -8.92 -10.80 4.96
CA ARG A 53 -8.42 -11.63 3.86
C ARG A 53 -7.04 -11.15 3.42
N PHE A 54 -6.80 -9.85 3.43
CA PHE A 54 -5.53 -9.25 3.09
C PHE A 54 -4.45 -9.64 4.10
N VAL A 55 -4.65 -9.43 5.40
CA VAL A 55 -3.67 -9.78 6.45
C VAL A 55 -3.27 -11.25 6.39
N LYS A 56 -4.24 -12.16 6.18
CA LYS A 56 -3.94 -13.59 5.99
C LYS A 56 -3.11 -13.87 4.74
N THR A 57 -3.39 -13.15 3.65
CA THR A 57 -2.65 -13.31 2.39
C THR A 57 -1.26 -12.70 2.47
N ALA A 58 -1.13 -11.52 3.08
CA ALA A 58 0.11 -10.79 3.32
C ALA A 58 1.04 -11.57 4.24
N ALA A 59 0.55 -12.15 5.34
CA ALA A 59 1.36 -12.99 6.22
C ALA A 59 2.02 -14.16 5.48
N ARG A 60 1.35 -14.73 4.46
CA ARG A 60 1.87 -15.83 3.66
C ARG A 60 2.78 -15.39 2.51
N ARG A 61 2.44 -14.28 1.83
CA ARG A 61 3.10 -13.85 0.59
C ARG A 61 4.13 -12.75 0.76
N LEU A 62 3.99 -11.94 1.80
CA LEU A 62 4.80 -10.76 2.09
C LEU A 62 5.48 -10.86 3.47
N GLY A 63 5.35 -11.99 4.17
CA GLY A 63 5.95 -12.19 5.49
C GLY A 63 7.47 -12.09 5.49
N HIS A 64 8.12 -12.30 4.34
CA HIS A 64 9.56 -12.06 4.16
C HIS A 64 9.92 -10.57 4.13
N LEU A 65 9.01 -9.71 3.69
CA LEU A 65 9.18 -8.25 3.69
C LEU A 65 8.69 -7.61 4.99
N PHE A 66 7.65 -8.17 5.61
CA PHE A 66 7.02 -7.64 6.82
C PHE A 66 6.88 -8.72 7.90
N PRO A 67 7.97 -9.12 8.58
CA PRO A 67 7.97 -10.23 9.54
C PRO A 67 7.06 -9.97 10.76
N ALA A 68 6.83 -8.69 11.07
CA ALA A 68 6.08 -8.26 12.25
C ALA A 68 4.57 -8.07 11.99
N LEU A 69 4.05 -8.52 10.83
CA LEU A 69 2.62 -8.65 10.51
C LEU A 69 1.91 -9.59 11.51
N THR A 70 1.56 -9.05 12.67
CA THR A 70 1.18 -9.86 13.83
C THR A 70 -0.30 -9.76 14.20
N SER A 71 -1.05 -8.73 13.77
CA SER A 71 -2.50 -8.66 14.06
C SER A 71 -3.32 -7.71 13.18
N ARG A 72 -4.56 -8.13 12.87
CA ARG A 72 -5.58 -7.37 12.09
C ARG A 72 -5.97 -6.03 12.75
N SER A 73 -6.16 -6.02 14.08
CA SER A 73 -6.69 -4.86 14.79
C SER A 73 -5.72 -3.69 14.87
N GLY A 74 -4.40 -3.97 14.90
CA GLY A 74 -3.36 -2.95 14.84
C GLY A 74 -3.20 -2.32 13.46
N PHE A 75 -3.48 -3.08 12.40
CA PHE A 75 -3.40 -2.62 11.01
C PHE A 75 -4.52 -1.63 10.67
N HIS A 76 -5.80 -2.03 10.87
CA HIS A 76 -6.95 -1.21 10.47
C HIS A 76 -7.00 0.17 11.16
N LYS A 77 -6.82 0.20 12.49
CA LYS A 77 -6.82 1.47 13.26
C LYS A 77 -5.72 2.44 12.82
N ARG A 78 -4.66 1.93 12.19
CA ARG A 78 -3.55 2.75 11.71
C ARG A 78 -3.70 3.18 10.28
N LEU A 79 -4.32 2.35 9.44
CA LEU A 79 -4.76 2.79 8.13
C LEU A 79 -5.68 4.01 8.26
N ASP A 80 -6.68 3.96 9.14
CA ASP A 80 -7.57 5.10 9.36
C ASP A 80 -6.81 6.36 9.80
N ARG A 81 -5.83 6.21 10.70
CA ARG A 81 -5.00 7.34 11.15
C ARG A 81 -4.10 7.91 10.04
N LEU A 82 -3.70 7.08 9.09
CA LEU A 82 -2.77 7.42 8.02
C LEU A 82 -3.48 7.69 6.69
N ALA A 83 -4.82 7.77 6.66
CA ALA A 83 -5.56 7.98 5.42
C ALA A 83 -5.07 9.22 4.66
N ASP A 84 -5.00 10.37 5.31
CA ASP A 84 -4.49 11.63 4.73
C ASP A 84 -3.02 11.50 4.27
N THR A 85 -2.24 10.71 4.99
CA THR A 85 -0.83 10.44 4.67
C THR A 85 -0.69 9.57 3.42
N ILE A 86 -1.53 8.55 3.30
CA ILE A 86 -1.60 7.67 2.13
C ILE A 86 -2.04 8.49 0.91
N GLU A 87 -3.02 9.40 1.08
CA GLU A 87 -3.44 10.33 0.03
C GLU A 87 -2.31 11.26 -0.43
N ALA A 88 -1.56 11.84 0.51
CA ALA A 88 -0.39 12.67 0.19
C ALA A 88 0.73 11.90 -0.54
N LEU A 89 0.98 10.65 -0.13
CA LEU A 89 1.93 9.76 -0.80
C LEU A 89 1.46 9.37 -2.21
N MET A 90 0.17 9.05 -2.37
CA MET A 90 -0.42 8.81 -3.70
C MET A 90 -0.28 10.03 -4.61
N ALA A 91 -0.54 11.23 -4.09
CA ALA A 91 -0.34 12.48 -4.84
C ALA A 91 1.14 12.69 -5.21
N THR A 92 2.07 12.38 -4.30
CA THR A 92 3.51 12.48 -4.56
C THR A 92 3.96 11.49 -5.64
N CYS A 93 3.55 10.21 -5.54
CA CYS A 93 3.86 9.20 -6.54
C CYS A 93 3.23 9.54 -7.90
N ALA A 94 1.99 10.01 -7.89
CA ALA A 94 1.33 10.48 -9.11
C ALA A 94 2.10 11.65 -9.72
N SER A 95 2.61 12.60 -8.90
CA SER A 95 3.40 13.74 -9.38
C SER A 95 4.71 13.40 -10.09
N GLN A 96 5.27 12.23 -9.78
CA GLN A 96 6.49 11.72 -10.39
C GLN A 96 6.21 10.90 -11.65
N SER A 97 4.94 10.63 -11.96
CA SER A 97 4.55 9.90 -13.16
C SER A 97 4.65 10.82 -14.38
N PRO A 98 5.15 10.33 -15.53
CA PRO A 98 5.37 11.16 -16.72
C PRO A 98 4.14 11.95 -17.22
N GLY A 99 2.92 11.49 -16.88
CA GLY A 99 1.66 12.13 -17.28
C GLY A 99 0.99 13.01 -16.22
N TRP A 100 1.63 13.32 -15.09
CA TRP A 100 0.99 14.11 -14.02
C TRP A 100 0.57 15.53 -14.45
N GLN A 101 1.41 16.14 -15.29
CA GLN A 101 1.19 17.50 -15.78
C GLN A 101 0.55 17.52 -17.18
N ASP A 102 0.24 16.35 -17.74
CA ASP A 102 -0.34 16.25 -19.08
C ASP A 102 -1.87 16.44 -19.00
N ASP A 103 -2.43 17.25 -19.89
CA ASP A 103 -3.89 17.35 -20.12
C ASP A 103 -4.47 16.09 -20.83
N VAL A 104 -3.73 14.97 -20.80
CA VAL A 104 -4.07 13.73 -21.50
C VAL A 104 -4.41 12.66 -20.46
N LEU A 105 -5.69 12.30 -20.40
CA LEU A 105 -6.15 11.19 -19.57
C LEU A 105 -5.83 9.85 -20.25
N LEU A 106 -4.89 9.09 -19.68
CA LEU A 106 -4.65 7.70 -20.09
C LEU A 106 -5.81 6.82 -19.60
N VAL A 107 -6.74 6.51 -20.49
CA VAL A 107 -7.86 5.60 -20.22
C VAL A 107 -7.42 4.18 -20.59
N ASP A 108 -7.16 3.33 -19.60
CA ASP A 108 -7.02 1.89 -19.84
C ASP A 108 -8.41 1.28 -20.04
N SER A 109 -8.87 1.24 -21.29
CA SER A 109 -10.08 0.54 -21.68
C SER A 109 -9.78 -0.97 -21.79
N THR A 110 -9.62 -1.65 -20.65
CA THR A 110 -9.79 -3.11 -20.65
C THR A 110 -11.27 -3.41 -20.90
N PRO A 111 -11.61 -4.15 -21.97
CA PRO A 111 -13.01 -4.44 -22.27
C PRO A 111 -13.60 -5.31 -21.15
N VAL A 112 -14.53 -4.73 -20.40
CA VAL A 112 -15.31 -5.45 -19.40
C VAL A 112 -16.50 -6.10 -20.12
N GLU A 113 -16.66 -7.41 -20.02
CA GLU A 113 -17.85 -8.10 -20.53
C GLU A 113 -19.08 -7.67 -19.70
N CYS A 114 -19.72 -6.57 -20.09
CA CYS A 114 -20.98 -6.14 -19.51
C CYS A 114 -22.13 -6.95 -20.14
N ALA A 115 -22.76 -7.78 -19.31
CA ALA A 115 -23.95 -8.59 -19.56
C ALA A 115 -23.77 -9.82 -20.47
N ARG A 116 -23.47 -10.98 -19.86
CA ARG A 116 -24.02 -12.25 -20.34
C ARG A 116 -25.41 -12.44 -19.70
N ARG A 117 -26.46 -12.38 -20.52
CA ARG A 117 -27.80 -12.84 -20.15
C ARG A 117 -27.87 -14.36 -20.24
#